data_AF-A0A542GAM2-F1
#
_entry.id   AF-A0A542GAM2-F1
#
_cell.length_a   1.000
_cell.length_b   1.000
_cell.length_c   1.000
_cell.angle_alpha   90.00
_cell.angle_beta   90.00
_cell.angle_gamma   90.00
#
_symmetry.space_group_name_H-M   'P 1'
#
loop_
_entity.id
_entity.type
_entity.pdbx_description
1 polymer ?
#
loop_
_entity_poly.entity_id
_entity_poly.type
_entity_poly.pdbx_seq_one_letter_code
_entity_poly.pdbx_strand_id
1 'polypeptide(L)'
;MMADGLYGRLPRPNVLGQHAAEARPPIDDHLNDGSRHSSEASTFILPGRTPGRPRNPAGLADKLKRYSLPTRAARNTAMVQALADLPPVLISDLIGIQPRTAERFAALAGENWSDYLAGRHPARA
;
A
#
# COMPACT_ATOMS: atom_id res chain seq x y z
N MET A 1 -22.48 -25.45 51.84
CA MET A 1 -23.23 -26.69 52.17
C MET A 1 -24.67 -26.41 51.75
N MET A 2 -25.28 -26.88 50.66
CA MET A 2 -25.04 -27.92 49.63
C MET A 2 -25.57 -27.31 48.28
N ALA A 3 -24.87 -27.31 47.13
CA ALA A 3 -24.72 -28.40 46.13
C ALA A 3 -26.07 -29.05 45.74
N ASP A 4 -26.48 -29.32 44.49
CA ASP A 4 -25.98 -29.17 43.11
C ASP A 4 -27.12 -29.73 42.21
N GLY A 5 -27.12 -29.52 40.88
CA GLY A 5 -27.86 -30.44 39.97
C GLY A 5 -28.82 -29.88 38.90
N LEU A 6 -28.25 -29.26 37.85
CA LEU A 6 -28.45 -29.55 36.41
C LEU A 6 -29.88 -29.64 35.79
N TYR A 7 -30.14 -28.77 34.80
CA TYR A 7 -30.33 -29.09 33.36
C TYR A 7 -31.23 -28.03 32.69
N GLY A 8 -30.67 -27.24 31.77
CA GLY A 8 -31.51 -26.48 30.85
C GLY A 8 -30.87 -25.26 30.18
N ARG A 9 -29.89 -25.47 29.30
CA ARG A 9 -29.83 -24.91 27.93
C ARG A 9 -28.44 -25.13 27.36
N LEU A 10 -28.34 -26.11 26.46
CA LEU A 10 -27.16 -26.39 25.66
C LEU A 10 -26.69 -25.13 24.91
N PRO A 11 -25.37 -24.95 24.73
CA PRO A 11 -24.84 -23.94 23.82
C PRO A 11 -25.30 -24.24 22.40
N ARG A 12 -25.83 -23.22 21.71
CA ARG A 12 -26.14 -23.36 20.28
C ARG A 12 -24.83 -23.58 19.51
N PRO A 13 -24.81 -24.53 18.55
CA PRO A 13 -23.64 -24.80 17.75
C PRO A 13 -23.29 -23.58 16.89
N ASN A 14 -22.07 -23.11 17.09
CA ASN A 14 -21.12 -22.67 16.07
C ASN A 14 -21.70 -22.43 14.67
N VAL A 15 -21.98 -21.16 14.34
CA VAL A 15 -22.17 -20.70 12.96
C VAL A 15 -20.83 -20.37 12.29
N LEU A 16 -19.85 -21.25 12.44
CA LEU A 16 -18.71 -21.34 11.52
C LEU A 16 -19.26 -21.92 10.21
N GLY A 17 -19.70 -21.04 9.30
CA GLY A 17 -20.17 -21.47 7.99
C GLY A 17 -20.86 -20.40 7.14
N GLN A 18 -21.21 -19.23 7.70
CA GLN A 18 -21.98 -18.21 6.96
C GLN A 18 -21.15 -17.05 6.39
N HIS A 19 -19.82 -17.12 6.43
CA HIS A 19 -18.96 -16.29 5.57
C HIS A 19 -18.57 -17.02 4.28
N ALA A 20 -19.50 -17.83 3.74
CA ALA A 20 -19.37 -18.41 2.42
C ALA A 20 -19.39 -17.29 1.36
N ALA A 21 -18.19 -16.84 1.02
CA ALA A 21 -17.84 -16.24 -0.25
C ALA A 21 -18.76 -15.09 -0.72
N GLU A 22 -18.73 -13.96 0.00
CA GLU A 22 -18.88 -12.69 -0.70
C GLU A 22 -17.65 -12.58 -1.61
N ALA A 23 -17.81 -13.01 -2.86
CA ALA A 23 -16.86 -12.75 -3.91
C ALA A 23 -16.75 -11.22 -4.03
N ARG A 24 -15.78 -10.63 -3.31
CA ARG A 24 -15.33 -9.27 -3.60
C ARG A 24 -15.05 -9.27 -5.10
N PRO A 25 -15.65 -8.35 -5.88
CA PRO A 25 -15.37 -8.30 -7.30
C PRO A 25 -13.84 -8.21 -7.45
N PRO A 26 -13.23 -9.04 -8.31
CA PRO A 26 -11.82 -8.91 -8.62
C PRO A 26 -11.57 -7.45 -9.05
N ILE A 27 -10.38 -6.95 -8.71
CA ILE A 27 -9.95 -5.56 -8.97
C ILE A 27 -10.17 -5.16 -10.44
N ASP A 28 -10.23 -6.17 -11.31
CA ASP A 28 -10.39 -6.13 -12.76
C ASP A 28 -11.67 -5.41 -13.24
N ASP A 29 -12.76 -5.42 -12.46
CA ASP A 29 -14.06 -4.93 -12.94
C ASP A 29 -14.18 -3.38 -12.96
N HIS A 30 -13.19 -2.67 -12.42
CA HIS A 30 -13.25 -1.21 -12.25
C HIS A 30 -12.29 -0.43 -13.14
N LEU A 31 -11.48 -1.13 -13.93
CA LEU A 31 -10.54 -0.52 -14.88
C LEU A 31 -11.22 -0.21 -16.23
N ASN A 32 -12.32 -0.90 -16.55
CA ASN A 32 -12.97 -0.83 -17.86
C ASN A 32 -13.73 0.49 -18.14
N ASP A 33 -14.04 1.28 -17.12
CA ASP A 33 -14.74 2.57 -17.26
C ASP A 33 -13.85 3.72 -17.80
N GLY A 34 -12.62 3.42 -18.21
CA GLY A 34 -11.66 4.38 -18.78
C GLY A 34 -11.16 4.05 -20.19
N SER A 35 -11.42 2.85 -20.71
CA SER A 35 -10.67 2.29 -21.84
C SER A 35 -11.11 2.74 -23.23
N ARG A 36 -12.00 3.74 -23.36
CA ARG A 36 -12.29 4.34 -24.68
C ARG A 36 -11.40 5.53 -25.06
N HIS A 37 -10.56 6.02 -24.13
CA HIS A 37 -9.62 7.12 -24.39
C HIS A 37 -8.16 6.76 -24.08
N SER A 38 -7.88 5.52 -23.70
CA SER A 38 -6.53 5.00 -23.54
C SER A 38 -6.02 4.44 -24.87
N SER A 39 -5.82 5.29 -25.88
CA SER A 39 -5.09 4.85 -27.06
C SER A 39 -4.41 6.05 -27.72
N GLU A 40 -3.08 6.00 -27.69
CA GLU A 40 -2.10 6.76 -28.48
C GLU A 40 -1.88 8.26 -28.25
N ALA A 41 -2.86 9.05 -27.79
CA ALA A 41 -2.71 10.52 -27.76
C ALA A 41 -2.72 11.19 -26.36
N SER A 42 -2.64 10.43 -25.25
CA SER A 42 -2.66 11.04 -23.92
C SER A 42 -1.28 11.49 -23.46
N THR A 43 -1.11 12.79 -23.21
CA THR A 43 0.09 13.37 -22.57
C THR A 43 0.31 12.87 -21.13
N PHE A 44 -0.70 12.28 -20.49
CA PHE A 44 -0.64 11.92 -19.07
C PHE A 44 -0.53 10.41 -18.88
N ILE A 45 0.40 9.98 -18.01
CA ILE A 45 0.56 8.57 -17.59
C ILE A 45 -0.76 8.01 -17.03
N LEU A 46 -1.51 8.85 -16.30
CA LEU A 46 -2.84 8.51 -15.77
C LEU A 46 -3.88 9.45 -16.37
N PRO A 47 -4.52 9.09 -17.50
CA PRO A 47 -5.53 9.92 -18.13
C PRO A 47 -6.79 10.03 -17.26
N GLY A 48 -7.37 11.23 -17.24
CA GLY A 48 -8.67 11.50 -16.64
C GLY A 48 -9.83 11.05 -17.53
N ARG A 49 -11.06 11.28 -17.06
CA ARG A 49 -12.27 10.93 -17.82
C ARG A 49 -12.54 11.89 -19.00
N THR A 50 -12.12 13.14 -18.84
CA THR A 50 -12.11 14.13 -19.93
C THR A 50 -10.81 14.01 -20.72
N PRO A 51 -10.87 13.92 -22.06
CA PRO A 51 -9.68 13.92 -22.91
C PRO A 51 -8.77 15.12 -22.63
N GLY A 52 -7.45 14.92 -22.71
CA GLY A 52 -6.47 15.99 -22.46
C GLY A 52 -6.38 16.46 -21.00
N ARG A 53 -7.04 15.79 -20.05
CA ARG A 53 -6.93 16.10 -18.61
C ARG A 53 -6.29 14.95 -17.84
N PRO A 54 -5.45 15.25 -16.83
CA PRO A 54 -4.95 14.24 -15.92
C PRO A 54 -6.07 13.67 -15.04
N ARG A 55 -5.87 12.47 -14.51
CA ARG A 55 -6.76 11.89 -13.50
C ARG A 55 -6.76 12.75 -12.24
N ASN A 56 -7.95 13.06 -11.71
CA ASN A 56 -8.08 13.73 -10.41
C ASN A 56 -7.48 12.86 -9.30
N PRO A 57 -6.43 13.31 -8.58
CA PRO A 57 -5.76 12.52 -7.55
C PRO A 57 -6.65 12.24 -6.33
N ALA A 58 -7.49 13.19 -5.91
CA ALA A 58 -8.37 13.01 -4.76
C ALA A 58 -9.44 11.95 -5.04
N GLY A 59 -10.09 12.04 -6.19
CA GLY A 59 -11.09 11.05 -6.61
C GLY A 59 -10.49 9.65 -6.84
N LEU A 60 -9.24 9.59 -7.31
CA LEU A 60 -8.50 8.32 -7.42
C LEU A 60 -8.17 7.74 -6.04
N ALA A 61 -7.69 8.56 -5.10
CA ALA A 61 -7.41 8.12 -3.73
C ALA A 61 -8.67 7.60 -3.03
N ASP A 62 -9.82 8.29 -3.19
CA ASP A 62 -11.10 7.83 -2.66
C ASP A 62 -11.55 6.51 -3.30
N LYS A 63 -11.33 6.35 -4.61
CA LYS A 63 -11.60 5.08 -5.30
C LYS A 63 -10.74 3.95 -4.75
N LEU A 64 -9.44 4.16 -4.60
CA LEU A 64 -8.52 3.16 -4.04
C LEU A 64 -8.88 2.81 -2.59
N LYS A 65 -9.26 3.80 -1.79
CA LYS A 65 -9.72 3.59 -0.41
C LYS A 65 -10.95 2.68 -0.34
N ARG A 66 -11.91 2.81 -1.27
CA ARG A 66 -13.06 1.90 -1.36
C ARG A 66 -12.65 0.43 -1.58
N TYR A 67 -11.51 0.19 -2.22
CA TYR A 67 -10.95 -1.16 -2.41
C TYR A 67 -9.99 -1.60 -1.30
N SER A 68 -9.97 -0.90 -0.16
CA SER A 68 -9.04 -1.16 0.94
C SER A 68 -7.56 -0.92 0.58
N LEU A 69 -7.28 -0.06 -0.41
CA LEU A 69 -5.94 0.42 -0.77
C LEU A 69 -5.78 1.90 -0.38
N PRO A 70 -5.65 2.23 0.91
CA PRO A 70 -5.46 3.62 1.33
C PRO A 70 -4.10 4.15 0.84
N THR A 71 -4.11 5.15 -0.03
CA THR A 71 -2.92 5.68 -0.73
C THR A 71 -1.78 6.08 0.22
N ARG A 72 -2.10 6.68 1.37
CA ARG A 72 -1.08 7.08 2.36
C ARG A 72 -0.42 5.89 3.05
N ALA A 73 -1.21 4.91 3.49
CA ALA A 73 -0.64 3.73 4.13
C ALA A 73 0.16 2.91 3.10
N ALA A 74 -0.37 2.73 1.89
CA ALA A 74 0.33 2.07 0.80
C ALA A 74 1.68 2.76 0.48
N ARG A 75 1.70 4.10 0.43
CA ARG A 75 2.94 4.87 0.26
C ARG A 75 3.94 4.62 1.40
N ASN A 76 3.48 4.66 2.65
CA ASN A 76 4.36 4.43 3.80
C ASN A 76 4.94 3.01 3.78
N THR A 77 4.11 1.99 3.50
CA THR A 77 4.56 0.61 3.36
C THR A 77 5.57 0.48 2.22
N ALA A 78 5.28 1.02 1.05
CA ALA A 78 6.22 1.01 -0.08
C ALA A 78 7.55 1.68 0.28
N MET A 79 7.51 2.76 1.06
CA MET A 79 8.72 3.46 1.49
C MET A 79 9.55 2.64 2.48
N VAL A 80 8.91 1.99 3.45
CA VAL A 80 9.59 1.07 4.38
C VAL A 80 10.20 -0.11 3.62
N GLN A 81 9.46 -0.70 2.67
CA GLN A 81 9.97 -1.80 1.85
C GLN A 81 11.14 -1.35 0.97
N ALA A 82 11.04 -0.21 0.30
CA ALA A 82 12.13 0.32 -0.52
C ALA A 82 13.39 0.62 0.31
N LEU A 83 13.21 1.04 1.56
CA LEU A 83 14.28 1.28 2.53
C LEU A 83 14.87 0.00 3.13
N ALA A 84 14.37 -1.19 2.80
CA ALA A 84 15.02 -2.46 3.09
C ALA A 84 16.05 -2.83 2.00
N ASP A 85 15.83 -2.37 0.76
CA ASP A 85 16.67 -2.71 -0.38
C ASP A 85 17.68 -1.59 -0.72
N LEU A 86 17.33 -0.34 -0.45
CA LEU A 86 18.13 0.83 -0.84
C LEU A 86 18.42 1.77 0.34
N PRO A 87 19.66 2.30 0.42
CA PRO A 87 20.01 3.36 1.36
C PRO A 87 19.15 4.62 1.19
N PRO A 88 18.94 5.40 2.27
CA PRO A 88 18.08 6.58 2.26
C PRO A 88 18.46 7.64 1.22
N VAL A 89 19.76 7.81 0.96
CA VAL A 89 20.26 8.77 -0.03
C VAL A 89 19.90 8.37 -1.47
N LEU A 90 19.88 7.07 -1.79
CA LEU A 90 19.46 6.61 -3.12
C LEU A 90 17.95 6.74 -3.27
N ILE A 91 17.19 6.45 -2.21
CA ILE A 91 15.74 6.67 -2.20
C ILE A 91 15.43 8.17 -2.36
N SER A 92 16.15 9.07 -1.69
CA SER A 92 15.92 10.51 -1.84
C SER A 92 16.09 10.98 -3.27
N ASP A 93 17.13 10.50 -3.95
CA ASP A 93 17.42 10.86 -5.33
C ASP A 93 16.42 10.21 -6.31
N LEU A 94 16.04 8.95 -6.07
CA LEU A 94 15.13 8.19 -6.93
C LEU A 94 13.70 8.74 -6.95
N ILE A 95 13.16 9.08 -5.77
CA ILE A 95 11.75 9.53 -5.65
C ILE A 95 11.62 11.03 -5.36
N GLY A 96 12.73 11.77 -5.38
CA GLY A 96 12.75 13.23 -5.30
C GLY A 96 12.27 13.78 -3.96
N ILE A 97 12.70 13.20 -2.84
CA ILE A 97 12.40 13.69 -1.49
C ILE A 97 13.65 14.25 -0.82
N GLN A 98 13.49 15.13 0.16
CA GLN A 98 14.63 15.63 0.92
C GLN A 98 15.38 14.48 1.63
N PRO A 99 16.73 14.42 1.57
CA PRO A 99 17.50 13.35 2.23
C PRO A 99 17.18 13.17 3.71
N ARG A 100 17.00 14.28 4.45
CA ARG A 100 16.56 14.25 5.86
C ARG A 100 15.20 13.57 6.05
N THR A 101 14.30 13.66 5.08
CA THR A 101 13.01 12.96 5.13
C THR A 101 13.22 11.47 4.93
N ALA A 102 14.07 11.06 3.98
CA ALA A 102 14.41 9.65 3.77
C ALA A 102 15.06 9.03 5.01
N GLU A 103 15.99 9.74 5.66
CA GLU A 103 16.62 9.31 6.93
C GLU A 103 15.60 9.09 8.05
N ARG A 104 14.61 9.99 8.18
CA ARG A 104 13.53 9.82 9.17
C ARG A 104 12.70 8.57 8.90
N PHE A 105 12.43 8.26 7.64
CA PHE A 105 11.74 7.01 7.29
C PHE A 105 12.60 5.77 7.54
N ALA A 106 13.91 5.85 7.32
CA ALA A 106 14.84 4.76 7.63
C ALA A 106 14.88 4.46 9.13
N ALA A 107 14.91 5.50 9.97
CA ALA A 107 14.81 5.36 11.41
C ALA A 107 13.48 4.72 11.85
N LEU A 108 12.37 5.02 11.15
CA LEU A 108 11.07 4.37 11.39
C LEU A 108 11.03 2.92 10.89
N ALA A 109 11.79 2.59 9.84
CA ALA A 109 11.92 1.23 9.32
C ALA A 109 12.84 0.35 10.19
N GLY A 110 13.71 0.96 11.00
CA GLY A 110 14.66 0.25 11.86
C GLY A 110 15.92 -0.24 11.13
N GLU A 111 16.17 0.27 9.93
CA GLU A 111 17.24 -0.20 9.05
C GLU A 111 18.58 0.50 9.36
N ASN A 112 19.65 -0.28 9.51
CA ASN A 112 21.01 0.22 9.73
C ASN A 112 21.90 -0.02 8.51
N TRP A 113 22.27 1.06 7.82
CA TRP A 113 22.98 1.03 6.54
C TRP A 113 24.51 1.22 6.67
N SER A 114 25.10 0.91 7.83
CA SER A 114 26.54 1.03 8.07
C SER A 114 27.40 0.26 7.05
N ASP A 115 26.90 -0.88 6.58
CA ASP A 115 27.64 -1.76 5.67
C ASP A 115 27.76 -1.16 4.26
N TYR A 116 26.72 -0.45 3.81
CA TYR A 116 26.76 0.30 2.55
C TYR A 116 27.82 1.41 2.59
N LEU A 117 27.98 2.09 3.74
CA LEU A 117 29.03 3.09 3.92
C LEU A 117 30.42 2.47 3.93
N ALA A 118 30.58 1.29 4.52
CA ALA A 118 31.85 0.55 4.52
C ALA A 118 32.28 0.15 3.09
N GLY A 119 31.33 -0.25 2.24
CA GLY A 119 31.58 -0.58 0.83
C GLY A 119 31.78 0.64 -0.09
N ARG A 120 31.34 1.83 0.32
CA ARG A 120 31.41 3.06 -0.48
C ARG A 120 32.73 3.82 -0.34
N HIS A 121 33.64 3.43 0.54
CA HIS A 121 34.92 4.13 0.68
C HIS A 121 35.70 4.02 -0.64
N PRO A 122 35.92 5.12 -1.39
CA PRO A 122 36.70 5.04 -2.62
C PRO A 122 38.13 4.67 -2.24
N ALA A 123 38.68 3.68 -2.94
CA ALA A 123 40.12 3.47 -2.99
C ALA A 123 40.73 4.76 -3.54
N ARG A 124 41.24 5.59 -2.65
CA ARG A 124 42.09 6.74 -2.99
C ARG A 124 43.42 6.15 -3.45
N ALA A 125 43.67 6.21 -4.76
CA ALA A 125 44.98 6.09 -5.38
C ALA A 125 45.57 7.50 -5.58
#